data_AF-A0A9E1XPR9-F1
#
_entry.id   AF-A0A9E1XPR9-F1
#
_cell.length_a   1.000
_cell.length_b   1.000
_cell.length_c   1.000
_cell.angle_alpha   90.00
_cell.angle_beta   90.00
_cell.angle_gamma   90.00
#
_symmetry.space_group_name_H-M   'P 1'
#
loop_
_entity.id
_entity.type
_entity.pdbx_description
1 polymer ?
#
loop_
_entity_poly.entity_id
_entity_poly.type
_entity_poly.pdbx_seq_one_letter_code
_entity_poly.pdbx_strand_id
1 'polypeptide(L)'
;MAKKSSSMAKNLVMILFVVGAGAFVWMQMQKRELIKQESQAVETLNDGKYEEAIKLFEKLLGPAKGEAVKRHKANLAKCYLGLAEADELLPAKMMELYGKAAEYDETALPENIRALLAKKSSKKAGPTAGSGDATEEE
;
A
#
# COMPACT_ATOMS: atom_id res chain seq x y z
N MET A 1 23.06 -60.69 -15.96
CA MET A 1 23.48 -59.85 -17.11
C MET A 1 22.74 -58.52 -17.06
N ALA A 2 23.39 -57.46 -17.55
CA ALA A 2 23.23 -56.04 -17.23
C ALA A 2 21.79 -55.46 -17.01
N LYS A 3 21.58 -54.84 -15.84
CA LYS A 3 20.43 -53.97 -15.56
C LYS A 3 20.63 -52.63 -16.29
N LYS A 4 20.10 -52.53 -17.52
CA LYS A 4 20.14 -51.34 -18.37
C LYS A 4 19.16 -50.26 -17.86
N SER A 5 19.43 -49.66 -16.70
CA SER A 5 18.61 -48.56 -16.14
C SER A 5 19.43 -47.35 -15.67
N SER A 6 20.70 -47.24 -16.08
CA SER A 6 21.64 -46.26 -15.52
C SER A 6 21.57 -44.88 -16.18
N SER A 7 21.56 -44.75 -17.51
CA SER A 7 21.70 -43.41 -18.13
C SER A 7 20.43 -42.59 -18.15
N MET A 8 19.29 -43.20 -18.48
CA MET A 8 18.05 -42.42 -18.63
C MET A 8 17.53 -41.87 -17.29
N ALA A 9 17.63 -42.65 -16.21
CA ALA A 9 17.29 -42.19 -14.86
C ALA A 9 18.25 -41.11 -14.34
N LYS A 10 19.56 -41.25 -14.59
CA LYS A 10 20.56 -40.22 -14.23
C LYS A 10 20.35 -38.92 -15.00
N ASN A 11 20.03 -39.00 -16.29
CA ASN A 11 19.73 -37.83 -17.11
C ASN A 11 18.44 -37.14 -16.65
N LEU A 12 17.41 -37.90 -16.27
CA LEU A 12 16.17 -37.35 -15.71
C LEU A 12 16.42 -36.63 -14.37
N VAL A 13 17.20 -37.24 -13.47
CA VAL A 13 17.58 -36.62 -12.19
C VAL A 13 18.40 -35.35 -12.42
N MET A 14 19.34 -35.35 -13.37
CA MET A 14 20.10 -34.14 -13.74
C MET A 14 19.18 -33.04 -14.28
N ILE A 15 18.23 -33.36 -15.15
CA ILE A 15 17.28 -32.38 -15.70
C ILE A 15 16.43 -31.79 -14.59
N LEU A 16 15.89 -32.61 -13.69
CA LEU A 16 15.10 -32.12 -12.55
C LEU A 16 15.93 -31.21 -11.63
N PHE A 17 17.21 -31.51 -11.43
CA PHE A 17 18.09 -30.68 -10.63
C PHE A 17 18.38 -29.33 -11.29
N VAL A 18 18.63 -29.31 -12.61
CA VAL A 18 18.87 -28.09 -13.39
C VAL A 18 17.61 -27.22 -13.45
N VAL A 19 16.42 -27.81 -13.67
CA VAL A 19 15.14 -27.09 -13.67
C VAL A 19 14.83 -26.53 -12.28
N GLY A 20 15.05 -27.32 -11.23
CA GLY A 20 14.87 -26.87 -9.84
C GLY A 20 15.80 -25.71 -9.47
N ALA A 21 17.09 -25.80 -9.83
CA ALA A 21 18.05 -24.71 -9.62
C ALA A 21 17.68 -23.46 -10.43
N GLY A 22 17.23 -23.62 -11.68
CA GLY A 22 16.76 -22.52 -12.52
C GLY A 22 15.55 -21.80 -11.93
N ALA A 23 14.54 -22.53 -11.49
CA ALA A 23 13.36 -21.97 -10.82
C ALA A 23 13.73 -21.26 -9.50
N PHE A 24 14.66 -21.83 -8.73
CA PHE A 24 15.14 -21.24 -7.48
C PHE A 24 15.89 -19.91 -7.71
N VAL A 25 16.79 -19.86 -8.69
CA VAL A 25 17.50 -18.63 -9.08
C VAL A 25 16.52 -17.58 -9.59
N TRP A 26 15.54 -17.97 -10.40
CA TRP A 26 14.49 -17.07 -10.88
C TRP A 26 13.68 -16.46 -9.73
N MET A 27 13.28 -17.29 -8.75
CA MET A 27 12.55 -16.83 -7.57
C MET A 27 13.39 -15.90 -6.68
N GLN A 28 14.71 -16.13 -6.59
CA GLN A 28 15.63 -15.24 -5.87
C GLN A 28 15.85 -13.90 -6.59
N MET A 29 15.92 -13.89 -7.92
CA MET A 29 16.05 -12.64 -8.69
C MET A 29 14.81 -11.75 -8.52
N GLN A 30 13.60 -12.31 -8.56
CA GLN A 30 12.37 -11.54 -8.34
C GLN A 30 12.34 -10.85 -6.97
N LYS A 31 12.84 -11.51 -5.92
CA LYS A 31 12.95 -10.92 -4.59
C LYS A 31 13.89 -9.71 -4.56
N ARG A 32 15.02 -9.78 -5.27
CA ARG A 32 16.00 -8.68 -5.31
C ARG A 32 15.44 -7.44 -6.00
N GLU A 33 14.73 -7.63 -7.11
CA GLU A 33 14.15 -6.52 -7.85
C GLU A 33 13.07 -5.80 -7.03
N LEU A 34 12.23 -6.56 -6.32
CA LEU A 34 11.19 -6.00 -5.47
C LEU A 34 11.79 -5.22 -4.28
N ILE A 35 12.82 -5.77 -3.63
CA ILE A 35 13.54 -5.08 -2.55
C ILE A 35 14.18 -3.78 -3.05
N LYS A 36 14.75 -3.79 -4.26
CA LYS A 36 15.36 -2.60 -4.85
C LYS A 36 14.31 -1.52 -5.11
N GLN A 37 13.16 -1.89 -5.66
CA GLN A 37 12.06 -0.95 -5.90
C GLN A 37 11.48 -0.41 -4.59
N GLU A 38 11.30 -1.25 -3.56
CA GLU A 38 10.90 -0.79 -2.23
C GLU A 38 11.90 0.19 -1.64
N SER A 39 13.20 -0.11 -1.74
CA SER A 39 14.26 0.75 -1.22
C SER A 39 14.27 2.10 -1.94
N GLN A 40 14.16 2.10 -3.26
CA GLN A 40 14.08 3.32 -4.06
C GLN A 40 12.84 4.16 -3.70
N ALA A 41 11.69 3.53 -3.47
CA ALA A 41 10.47 4.24 -3.08
C ALA A 41 10.61 4.91 -1.71
N VAL A 42 11.24 4.22 -0.76
CA VAL A 42 11.52 4.75 0.58
C VAL A 42 12.55 5.88 0.53
N GLU A 43 13.60 5.74 -0.26
CA GLU A 43 14.60 6.80 -0.47
C GLU A 43 13.96 8.04 -1.09
N THR A 44 13.13 7.86 -2.12
CA THR A 44 12.37 8.94 -2.78
C THR A 44 11.42 9.65 -1.79
N LEU A 45 10.79 8.90 -0.89
CA LEU A 45 9.98 9.46 0.20
C LEU A 45 10.83 10.29 1.17
N ASN A 46 11.98 9.77 1.58
CA ASN A 46 12.89 10.45 2.51
C ASN A 46 13.51 11.71 1.89
N ASP A 47 13.70 11.75 0.58
CA ASP A 47 14.11 12.92 -0.20
C ASP A 47 13.02 14.01 -0.27
N GLY A 48 11.81 13.75 0.24
CA GLY A 48 10.67 14.66 0.16
C GLY A 48 10.01 14.73 -1.23
N LYS A 49 10.40 13.84 -2.16
CA LYS A 49 9.81 13.77 -3.51
C LYS A 49 8.50 12.99 -3.48
N TYR A 50 7.53 13.50 -2.73
CA TYR A 50 6.31 12.77 -2.39
C TYR A 50 5.49 12.33 -3.60
N GLU A 51 5.41 13.13 -4.67
CA GLU A 51 4.67 12.75 -5.90
C GLU A 51 5.30 11.56 -6.62
N GLU A 52 6.63 11.48 -6.65
CA GLU A 52 7.35 10.36 -7.25
C GLU A 52 7.25 9.12 -6.38
N ALA A 53 7.37 9.28 -5.06
CA ALA A 53 7.22 8.21 -4.10
C ALA A 53 5.83 7.56 -4.17
N ILE A 54 4.77 8.35 -4.35
CA ILE A 54 3.40 7.83 -4.52
C ILE A 54 3.33 6.87 -5.70
N LYS A 55 3.82 7.27 -6.88
CA LYS A 55 3.81 6.42 -8.09
C LYS A 55 4.54 5.09 -7.86
N LEU A 56 5.66 5.13 -7.14
CA LEU A 56 6.42 3.93 -6.81
C LEU A 56 5.66 3.02 -5.83
N PHE A 57 5.07 3.57 -4.77
CA PHE A 57 4.32 2.77 -3.80
C PHE A 57 3.00 2.24 -4.37
N GLU A 58 2.29 2.98 -5.23
CA GLU A 58 1.09 2.48 -5.93
C GLU A 58 1.43 1.27 -6.81
N LYS A 59 2.56 1.32 -7.52
CA LYS A 59 3.06 0.19 -8.31
C LYS A 59 3.43 -1.01 -7.44
N LEU A 60 4.04 -0.77 -6.28
CA LEU A 60 4.40 -1.82 -5.31
C LEU A 60 3.17 -2.41 -4.61
N LEU A 61 2.10 -1.63 -4.44
CA LEU A 61 0.87 -2.07 -3.78
C LEU A 61 0.13 -3.15 -4.58
N GLY A 62 0.17 -3.08 -5.91
CA GLY A 62 -0.50 -4.05 -6.80
C GLY A 62 -0.10 -5.52 -6.54
N PRO A 63 1.19 -5.88 -6.56
CA PRO A 63 1.65 -7.24 -6.27
C PRO A 63 1.80 -7.56 -4.78
N ALA A 64 1.73 -6.56 -3.88
CA ALA A 64 1.99 -6.76 -2.46
C ALA A 64 0.94 -7.65 -1.77
N LYS A 65 1.39 -8.39 -0.75
CA LYS A 65 0.53 -9.24 0.08
C LYS A 65 0.91 -9.14 1.55
N GLY A 66 -0.08 -9.35 2.42
CA GLY A 66 0.11 -9.38 3.88
C GLY A 66 0.71 -8.08 4.41
N GLU A 67 1.78 -8.20 5.20
CA GLU A 67 2.46 -7.06 5.84
C GLU A 67 3.03 -6.03 4.84
N ALA A 68 3.39 -6.43 3.63
CA ALA A 68 3.88 -5.48 2.62
C ALA A 68 2.79 -4.47 2.23
N VAL A 69 1.52 -4.90 2.13
CA VAL A 69 0.39 -4.01 1.83
C VAL A 69 0.26 -2.94 2.91
N LYS A 70 0.29 -3.34 4.19
CA LYS A 70 0.19 -2.39 5.30
C LYS A 70 1.32 -1.38 5.27
N ARG A 71 2.57 -1.82 5.07
CA ARG A 71 3.73 -0.92 4.98
C ARG A 71 3.62 0.05 3.82
N HIS A 72 3.24 -0.41 2.62
CA HIS A 72 3.10 0.48 1.46
C HIS A 72 1.96 1.48 1.64
N LYS A 73 0.83 1.08 2.23
CA LYS A 73 -0.24 2.00 2.59
C LYS A 73 0.20 3.05 3.61
N ALA A 74 0.91 2.64 4.66
CA ALA A 74 1.46 3.59 5.64
C ALA A 74 2.43 4.59 4.99
N ASN A 75 3.27 4.13 4.04
CA ASN A 75 4.16 5.02 3.30
C ASN A 75 3.41 5.94 2.33
N LEU A 76 2.35 5.47 1.66
CA LEU A 76 1.47 6.31 0.86
C LEU A 76 0.81 7.40 1.71
N ALA A 77 0.30 7.05 2.88
CA ALA A 77 -0.27 8.02 3.81
C ALA A 77 0.74 9.11 4.19
N LYS A 78 2.00 8.74 4.48
CA LYS A 78 3.09 9.69 4.72
C LYS A 78 3.38 10.59 3.52
N CYS A 79 3.36 10.05 2.29
CA CYS A 79 3.54 10.87 1.09
C CYS A 79 2.43 11.91 0.95
N TYR A 80 1.17 11.51 1.12
CA TYR A 80 0.04 12.43 1.03
C TYR A 80 0.03 13.45 2.16
N LEU A 81 0.48 13.07 3.36
CA LEU A 81 0.70 14.00 4.47
C LEU A 81 1.77 15.04 4.10
N GLY A 82 2.93 14.59 3.59
CA GLY A 82 4.01 15.48 3.16
C GLY A 82 3.59 16.45 2.05
N LEU A 83 2.74 16.03 1.11
CA LEU A 83 2.14 16.92 0.12
C LEU A 83 1.14 17.91 0.72
N ALA A 84 0.39 17.50 1.74
CA ALA A 84 -0.57 18.38 2.42
C ALA A 84 0.14 19.47 3.23
N GLU A 85 1.33 19.17 3.74
CA GLU A 85 2.17 20.07 4.54
C GLU A 85 3.08 20.97 3.69
N ALA A 86 3.06 20.83 2.35
CA ALA A 86 3.82 21.72 1.48
C ALA A 86 3.27 23.16 1.53
N ASP A 87 4.19 24.12 1.58
CA ASP A 87 3.85 25.54 1.57
C ASP A 87 3.10 25.90 0.27
N GLU A 88 2.21 26.88 0.35
CA GLU A 88 1.40 27.40 -0.78
C GLU A 88 0.20 26.55 -1.24
N LEU A 89 -0.17 25.48 -0.53
CA LEU A 89 -1.41 24.76 -0.85
C LEU A 89 -2.68 25.53 -0.43
N LEU A 90 -3.64 25.57 -1.35
CA LEU A 90 -5.00 25.99 -1.04
C LEU A 90 -5.60 25.10 0.06
N PRO A 91 -6.28 25.65 1.08
CA PRO A 91 -6.84 24.87 2.19
C PRO A 91 -7.75 23.72 1.76
N ALA A 92 -8.49 23.89 0.66
CA ALA A 92 -9.34 22.83 0.10
C ALA A 92 -8.52 21.63 -0.39
N LYS A 93 -7.40 21.88 -1.06
CA LYS A 93 -6.50 20.85 -1.61
C LYS A 93 -5.72 20.16 -0.49
N MET A 94 -5.26 20.91 0.50
CA MET A 94 -4.67 20.36 1.73
C MET A 94 -5.63 19.37 2.41
N MET A 95 -6.90 19.75 2.58
CA MET A 95 -7.91 18.87 3.17
C MET A 95 -8.23 17.63 2.33
N GLU A 96 -8.13 17.72 1.00
CA GLU A 96 -8.26 16.56 0.12
C GLU A 96 -7.11 15.58 0.33
N LEU A 97 -5.88 16.08 0.42
CA LEU A 97 -4.68 15.28 0.63
C LEU A 97 -4.68 14.61 2.01
N TYR A 98 -5.10 15.30 3.06
CA TYR A 98 -5.33 14.67 4.37
C TYR A 98 -6.40 13.57 4.31
N GLY A 99 -7.46 13.78 3.53
CA GLY A 99 -8.47 12.74 3.28
C GLY A 99 -7.85 11.49 2.64
N LYS A 100 -7.06 11.67 1.57
CA LYS A 100 -6.34 10.57 0.90
C LYS A 100 -5.37 9.88 1.85
N ALA A 101 -4.63 10.62 2.66
CA ALA A 101 -3.74 10.04 3.66
C ALA A 101 -4.51 9.12 4.62
N ALA A 102 -5.68 9.55 5.09
CA ALA A 102 -6.53 8.77 5.99
C ALA A 102 -7.12 7.51 5.35
N GLU A 103 -7.42 7.54 4.04
CA GLU A 103 -7.88 6.36 3.29
C GLU A 103 -6.82 5.24 3.24
N TYR A 104 -5.53 5.62 3.22
CA TYR A 104 -4.43 4.67 3.22
C TYR A 104 -4.08 4.20 4.64
N ASP A 105 -3.88 5.13 5.57
CA ASP A 105 -3.57 4.84 6.97
C ASP A 105 -3.93 6.03 7.87
N GLU A 106 -5.08 5.94 8.55
CA GLU A 106 -5.53 6.95 9.51
C GLU A 106 -4.55 7.12 10.70
N THR A 107 -3.83 6.07 11.08
CA THR A 107 -2.91 6.13 12.22
C THR A 107 -1.66 6.96 11.93
N ALA A 108 -1.32 7.13 10.65
CA ALA A 108 -0.23 7.98 10.20
C ALA A 108 -0.54 9.48 10.32
N LEU A 109 -1.81 9.86 10.52
CA LEU A 109 -2.19 11.27 10.62
C LEU A 109 -2.00 11.82 12.04
N PRO A 110 -1.56 13.10 12.16
CA PRO A 110 -1.59 13.84 13.41
C PRO A 110 -3.01 13.92 14.00
N GLU A 111 -3.11 13.91 15.33
CA GLU A 111 -4.40 13.87 16.04
C GLU A 111 -5.31 15.06 15.71
N ASN A 112 -4.75 16.25 15.57
CA ASN A 112 -5.47 17.46 15.18
C ASN A 112 -6.09 17.33 13.78
N ILE A 113 -5.42 16.68 12.82
CA ILE A 113 -5.94 16.47 11.47
C ILE A 113 -7.05 15.40 11.49
N ARG A 114 -6.87 14.32 12.25
CA ARG A 114 -7.94 13.31 12.42
C ARG A 114 -9.21 13.92 13.00
N ALA A 115 -9.08 14.72 14.07
CA ALA A 115 -10.21 15.41 14.67
C ALA A 115 -10.91 16.36 13.68
N LEU A 116 -10.13 17.07 12.85
CA LEU A 116 -10.65 17.96 11.81
C LEU A 116 -11.43 17.20 10.74
N LEU A 117 -10.93 16.05 10.28
CA LEU A 117 -11.60 15.18 9.31
C LEU A 117 -12.89 14.58 9.89
N ALA A 118 -12.86 14.10 11.14
CA ALA A 118 -14.03 13.58 11.84
C ALA A 118 -15.13 14.65 12.06
N LYS A 119 -14.73 15.90 12.35
CA LYS A 119 -15.66 17.02 12.46
C LYS A 119 -16.28 17.39 11.10
N LYS A 120 -15.52 17.28 10.01
CA LYS A 120 -16.01 17.54 8.65
C LYS A 120 -16.99 16.47 8.18
N SER A 121 -16.74 15.20 8.48
CA SER A 121 -17.65 14.10 8.13
C SER A 121 -18.97 14.18 8.91
N SER A 122 -18.91 14.46 10.22
CA SER A 122 -20.10 14.66 11.07
C SER A 122 -20.94 15.88 10.67
N LYS A 123 -20.31 17.00 10.27
CA LYS A 123 -21.04 18.18 9.76
C LYS A 123 -21.72 17.92 8.42
N LYS A 124 -21.20 16.98 7.62
CA LYS A 124 -21.87 16.50 6.40
C LYS A 124 -23.05 15.58 6.70
N ALA A 125 -23.15 15.07 7.94
CA ALA A 125 -24.11 14.07 8.38
C ALA A 125 -25.25 14.62 9.28
N GLY A 126 -25.44 15.94 9.44
CA GLY A 126 -26.62 16.43 10.16
C GLY A 126 -27.05 17.88 9.85
N PRO A 127 -28.34 18.23 10.02
CA PRO A 127 -29.45 17.40 10.55
C PRO A 127 -30.47 17.00 9.47
N THR A 128 -30.80 15.71 9.36
CA THR A 128 -32.16 15.32 8.96
C THR A 128 -33.06 15.62 10.15
N ALA A 129 -33.89 16.65 10.01
CA ALA A 129 -34.82 17.11 11.02
C ALA A 129 -35.71 15.97 11.54
N GLY A 130 -35.93 15.95 12.86
CA GLY A 130 -37.07 15.27 13.44
C GLY A 130 -38.37 15.98 13.05
N SER A 131 -39.40 15.18 12.74
CA SER A 131 -40.82 15.49 12.78
C SER A 131 -41.54 14.16 12.49
N GLY A 132 -42.40 13.60 13.33
CA GLY A 132 -42.89 14.03 14.61
C GLY A 132 -43.29 12.80 15.44
N ASP A 133 -43.11 12.95 16.74
CA ASP A 133 -43.88 12.23 17.74
C ASP A 133 -45.28 12.88 17.75
N ALA A 134 -46.32 12.11 17.49
CA ALA A 134 -47.70 12.49 17.72
C ALA A 134 -48.46 11.22 18.11
N THR A 135 -48.37 10.93 19.41
CA THR A 135 -49.40 10.24 20.18
C THR A 135 -50.75 10.96 20.02
N GLU A 136 -51.78 10.24 19.61
CA GLU A 136 -53.22 10.47 19.84
C GLU A 136 -53.87 9.14 19.41
N GLU A 137 -54.16 8.21 20.33
CA GLU A 137 -55.43 8.10 21.09
C GLU A 137 -56.68 8.48 20.25
N GLU A 138 -57.25 7.49 19.54
CA GLU A 138 -58.62 6.98 19.76
C GLU A 138 -58.83 5.61 19.09
#